data_AF-A0A9D5K9T3-F1
#
_entry.id   AF-A0A9D5K9T3-F1
#
_cell.length_a   1.000
_cell.length_b   1.000
_cell.length_c   1.000
_cell.angle_alpha   90.00
_cell.angle_beta   90.00
_cell.angle_gamma   90.00
#
_symmetry.space_group_name_H-M   'P 1'
#
loop_
_entity.id
_entity.type
_entity.pdbx_description
1 polymer ?
#
loop_
_entity_poly.entity_id
_entity_poly.type
_entity_poly.pdbx_seq_one_letter_code
_entity_poly.pdbx_strand_id
1 'polypeptide(L)'
;MARAKKGMKKFHGLFALHFLNLFRTIRRDRQTLAIKIQISDKENGMIYFKKGELVHAECENIAGEEAFIKILEVRNGRYSIMEEKAADVISIERDIGSILTEYNKSKSRDSQMPQLTFPGMVTEEEPEADETGVWIPPKAPKHGLQEEAWIRDWGDKLDGFVWACVLKPDGGRVMGVDDDDVDTEELAEMMPAVSRLFPSRKKTGWRAVYFESNSDIIALVGLLEGYILAVKVAELKQGIDAFKGRLLLLVEALNETLEKA
;
A
#
# COMPACT_ATOMS: atom_id res chain seq x y z
N MET A 1 -9.18 -8.67 35.31
CA MET A 1 -9.54 -8.76 33.89
C MET A 1 -8.26 -8.94 33.09
N ALA A 2 -8.05 -10.10 32.47
CA ALA A 2 -6.83 -10.39 31.72
C ALA A 2 -6.94 -9.76 30.32
N ARG A 3 -6.15 -8.70 30.06
CA ARG A 3 -6.01 -8.12 28.71
C ARG A 3 -5.42 -9.18 27.78
N ALA A 4 -6.15 -9.50 26.72
CA ALA A 4 -5.68 -10.41 25.68
C ALA A 4 -4.31 -9.96 25.16
N LYS A 5 -3.32 -10.86 25.14
CA LYS A 5 -2.02 -10.61 24.53
C LYS A 5 -2.24 -10.29 23.05
N LYS A 6 -2.14 -9.00 22.69
CA LYS A 6 -2.23 -8.53 21.31
C LYS A 6 -1.08 -9.18 20.53
N GLY A 7 -1.40 -10.14 19.66
CA GLY A 7 -0.41 -10.85 18.84
C GLY A 7 0.37 -9.90 17.93
N MET A 8 1.55 -10.31 17.47
CA MET A 8 2.32 -9.54 16.51
C MET A 8 1.61 -9.51 15.15
N LYS A 9 1.42 -8.32 14.60
CA LYS A 9 0.86 -8.10 13.26
C LYS A 9 1.99 -8.22 12.23
N LYS A 10 1.75 -8.94 11.13
CA LYS A 10 2.69 -9.01 10.01
C LYS A 10 2.53 -7.78 9.13
N PHE A 11 3.62 -7.39 8.46
CA PHE A 11 3.57 -6.37 7.42
C PHE A 11 4.47 -6.77 6.25
N HIS A 12 4.01 -6.44 5.04
CA HIS A 12 4.72 -6.62 3.78
C HIS A 12 4.85 -5.24 3.10
N GLY A 13 6.00 -4.97 2.48
CA GLY A 13 6.35 -3.64 1.96
C GLY A 13 6.98 -2.72 3.01
N LEU A 14 7.38 -1.52 2.58
CA LEU A 14 8.08 -0.55 3.43
C LEU A 14 7.29 -0.24 4.70
N PHE A 15 7.91 -0.43 5.87
CA PHE A 15 7.31 -0.17 7.17
C PHE A 15 6.87 1.28 7.30
N ALA A 16 7.53 2.23 6.62
CA ALA A 16 7.11 3.62 6.55
C ALA A 16 5.62 3.80 6.22
N LEU A 17 5.07 2.98 5.33
CA LEU A 17 3.67 3.06 4.92
C LEU A 17 2.73 2.55 6.02
N HIS A 18 3.08 1.43 6.66
CA HIS A 18 2.35 0.88 7.80
C HIS A 18 2.41 1.81 9.01
N PHE A 19 3.56 2.43 9.22
CA PHE A 19 3.83 3.34 10.33
C PHE A 19 2.96 4.59 10.26
N LEU A 20 2.72 5.16 9.08
CA LEU A 20 1.88 6.37 8.93
C LEU A 20 0.48 6.18 9.51
N ASN A 21 -0.15 5.03 9.25
CA ASN A 21 -1.48 4.72 9.76
C ASN A 21 -1.47 4.53 11.29
N LEU A 22 -0.44 3.85 11.81
CA LEU A 22 -0.26 3.69 13.26
C LEU A 22 -0.04 5.03 13.95
N PHE A 23 0.83 5.87 13.38
CA PHE A 23 1.19 7.17 13.93
C PHE A 23 -0.03 8.09 14.04
N ARG A 24 -0.89 8.14 13.02
CA ARG A 24 -2.13 8.94 13.04
C ARG A 24 -3.01 8.55 14.22
N THR A 25 -3.22 7.25 14.44
CA THR A 25 -4.00 6.72 15.56
C THR A 25 -3.38 7.12 16.90
N ILE A 26 -2.07 6.90 17.05
CA ILE A 26 -1.32 7.19 18.28
C ILE A 26 -1.35 8.68 18.63
N ARG A 27 -1.19 9.54 17.61
CA ARG A 27 -1.21 11.00 17.77
C ARG A 27 -2.60 11.50 18.15
N ARG A 28 -3.65 11.01 17.49
CA ARG A 28 -5.05 11.40 17.78
C ARG A 28 -5.42 11.06 19.22
N ASP A 29 -5.05 9.86 19.66
CA ASP A 29 -5.41 9.35 20.98
C ASP A 29 -4.42 9.79 22.08
N ARG A 30 -3.38 10.56 21.70
CA ARG A 30 -2.29 11.03 22.58
C ARG A 30 -1.69 9.91 23.44
N GLN A 31 -1.52 8.73 22.87
CA GLN A 31 -1.10 7.54 23.62
C GLN A 31 0.40 7.58 23.95
N THR A 32 0.74 7.05 25.13
CA THR A 32 2.13 6.72 25.51
C THR A 32 2.29 5.22 25.36
N LEU A 33 3.10 4.79 24.40
CA LEU A 33 3.29 3.39 24.05
C LEU A 33 4.62 3.16 23.36
N ALA A 34 5.00 1.89 23.22
CA ALA A 34 6.10 1.48 22.36
C ALA A 34 5.60 0.57 21.25
N ILE A 35 6.16 0.69 20.06
CA ILE A 35 5.98 -0.25 18.96
C ILE A 35 7.25 -1.10 18.91
N LYS A 36 7.10 -2.41 19.11
CA LYS A 36 8.17 -3.38 18.88
C LYS A 36 8.09 -3.88 17.45
N ILE A 37 9.16 -3.73 16.69
CA ILE A 37 9.32 -4.25 15.33
C ILE A 37 10.30 -5.43 15.38
N GLN A 38 9.93 -6.55 14.78
CA GLN A 38 10.79 -7.69 14.54
C GLN A 38 11.08 -7.75 13.04
N ILE A 39 12.35 -7.48 12.71
CA ILE A 39 12.85 -7.41 11.34
C ILE A 39 13.29 -8.81 10.90
N SER A 40 14.03 -9.50 11.75
CA SER A 40 14.47 -10.89 11.59
C SER A 40 14.46 -11.62 12.93
N ASP A 41 14.94 -12.88 12.97
CA ASP A 41 15.05 -13.61 14.24
C ASP A 41 16.08 -12.99 15.20
N LYS A 42 17.01 -12.17 14.67
CA LYS A 42 18.08 -11.53 15.45
C LYS A 42 17.93 -10.01 15.54
N GLU A 43 17.28 -9.38 14.56
CA GLU A 43 17.14 -7.92 14.49
C GLU A 43 15.76 -7.48 14.97
N ASN A 44 15.76 -6.60 15.96
CA ASN A 44 14.55 -5.99 16.50
C ASN A 44 14.74 -4.48 16.59
N GLY A 45 13.65 -3.76 16.34
CA GLY A 45 13.53 -2.33 16.54
C GLY A 45 12.47 -2.00 17.58
N MET A 46 12.59 -0.83 18.18
CA MET A 46 11.61 -0.26 19.08
C MET A 46 11.40 1.21 18.72
N ILE A 47 10.14 1.65 18.71
CA ILE A 47 9.77 3.05 18.51
C ILE A 47 8.93 3.47 19.71
N TYR A 48 9.30 4.55 20.38
CA TYR A 48 8.66 5.00 21.61
C TYR A 48 7.89 6.29 21.41
N PHE A 49 6.69 6.32 21.94
CA PHE A 49 5.79 7.46 21.93
C PHE A 49 5.46 7.92 23.34
N LYS A 50 5.40 9.24 23.53
CA LYS A 50 4.95 9.88 24.77
C LYS A 50 3.91 10.93 24.42
N LYS A 51 2.69 10.79 24.96
CA LYS A 51 1.56 11.69 24.68
C LYS A 51 1.28 11.89 23.18
N GLY A 52 1.48 10.86 22.37
CA GLY A 52 1.29 10.90 20.91
C GLY A 52 2.48 11.43 20.11
N GLU A 53 3.58 11.80 20.75
CA GLU A 53 4.80 12.30 20.11
C GLU A 53 5.89 11.23 20.08
N LEU A 54 6.64 11.14 18.98
CA LEU A 54 7.80 10.27 18.86
C LEU A 54 8.95 10.86 19.68
N VAL A 55 9.43 10.11 20.66
CA VAL A 55 10.48 10.58 21.58
C VAL A 55 11.79 9.82 21.43
N HIS A 56 11.74 8.57 20.96
CA HIS A 56 12.91 7.72 20.86
C HIS A 56 12.68 6.57 19.88
N ALA A 57 13.76 6.04 19.33
CA ALA A 57 13.77 4.78 18.61
C ALA A 57 15.09 4.06 18.83
N GLU A 58 15.07 2.74 18.77
CA GLU A 58 16.24 1.88 18.96
C GLU A 58 16.18 0.78 17.91
N CYS A 59 17.30 0.49 17.24
CA CYS A 59 17.39 -0.61 16.29
C CYS A 59 18.81 -1.18 16.36
N GLU A 60 18.98 -2.41 16.83
CA GLU A 60 20.30 -3.02 17.06
C GLU A 60 21.23 -2.10 17.91
N ASN A 61 22.28 -1.55 17.29
CA ASN A 61 23.31 -0.73 17.93
C ASN A 61 23.13 0.78 17.68
N ILE A 62 22.05 1.18 17.01
CA ILE A 62 21.75 2.59 16.73
C ILE A 62 20.51 3.04 17.52
N ALA A 63 20.49 4.31 17.89
CA ALA A 63 19.40 4.93 18.65
C ALA A 63 19.04 6.32 18.08
N GLY A 64 17.84 6.79 18.40
CA GLY A 64 17.32 8.08 17.97
C GLY A 64 16.84 8.12 16.53
N GLU A 65 17.02 9.26 15.86
CA GLU A 65 16.47 9.50 14.52
C GLU A 65 17.01 8.52 13.48
N GLU A 66 18.30 8.18 13.56
CA GLU A 66 18.91 7.20 12.65
C GLU A 66 18.28 5.80 12.79
N ALA A 67 18.02 5.38 14.03
CA ALA A 67 17.33 4.12 14.30
C ALA A 67 15.91 4.13 13.77
N PHE A 68 15.21 5.24 13.96
CA PHE A 68 13.86 5.42 13.43
C PHE A 68 13.85 5.32 11.90
N ILE A 69 14.75 6.01 11.21
CA ILE A 69 14.89 5.96 9.74
C ILE A 69 15.19 4.53 9.27
N LYS A 70 16.14 3.84 9.92
CA LYS A 70 16.46 2.44 9.58
C LYS A 70 15.23 1.53 9.71
N ILE A 71 14.42 1.71 10.75
CA ILE A 71 13.18 0.94 10.94
C ILE A 71 12.16 1.23 9.82
N LEU A 72 12.03 2.48 9.37
CA LEU A 72 11.12 2.84 8.28
C LEU A 72 11.47 2.18 6.94
N GLU A 73 12.75 1.84 6.72
CA GLU A 73 13.25 1.18 5.51
C GLU A 73 12.97 -0.33 5.46
N VAL A 74 12.56 -0.93 6.58
CA VAL A 74 12.29 -2.37 6.68
C VAL A 74 11.14 -2.74 5.74
N ARG A 75 11.38 -3.70 4.83
CA ARG A 75 10.39 -4.10 3.82
C ARG A 75 9.45 -5.22 4.25
N ASN A 76 9.82 -6.01 5.25
CA ASN A 76 8.99 -7.12 5.73
C ASN A 76 9.29 -7.33 7.19
N GLY A 77 8.28 -7.70 7.97
CA GLY A 77 8.50 -8.00 9.38
C GLY A 77 7.22 -8.20 10.15
N ARG A 78 7.35 -8.15 11.46
CA ARG A 78 6.24 -8.22 12.41
C ARG A 78 6.32 -7.05 13.37
N TYR A 79 5.20 -6.49 13.79
CA TYR A 79 5.17 -5.47 14.83
C TYR A 79 4.14 -5.76 15.90
N SER A 80 4.35 -5.24 17.10
CA SER A 80 3.38 -5.29 18.19
C SER A 80 3.37 -3.98 18.95
N ILE A 81 2.20 -3.61 19.47
CA ILE A 81 2.02 -2.41 20.27
C ILE A 81 2.09 -2.81 21.74
N MET A 82 2.99 -2.16 22.48
CA MET A 82 3.17 -2.30 23.91
C MET A 82 2.66 -1.03 24.59
N GLU A 83 1.44 -1.10 25.14
CA GLU A 83 0.83 0.00 25.88
C GLU A 83 1.61 0.31 27.17
N GLU A 84 1.60 1.57 27.61
CA GLU A 84 2.18 2.05 28.88
C GLU A 84 3.70 1.90 29.02
N LYS A 85 4.40 1.51 27.94
CA LYS A 85 5.86 1.51 27.91
C LYS A 85 6.37 2.87 27.43
N ALA A 86 6.86 3.69 28.36
CA ALA A 86 7.57 4.93 28.04
C ALA A 86 9.06 4.66 27.79
N ALA A 87 9.70 5.52 27.00
CA ALA A 87 11.16 5.54 26.93
C ALA A 87 11.75 6.25 28.15
N ASP A 88 12.87 5.73 28.66
CA ASP A 88 13.66 6.39 29.71
C ASP A 88 14.47 7.57 29.16
N VAL A 89 14.70 7.58 27.84
CA VAL A 89 15.49 8.57 27.11
C VAL A 89 14.62 9.25 26.05
N ILE A 90 14.77 10.57 25.91
CA ILE A 90 14.23 11.34 24.79
C ILE A 90 15.43 11.68 23.91
N SER A 91 15.43 11.20 22.67
CA SER A 91 16.53 11.44 21.72
C SER A 91 16.05 11.85 20.33
N ILE A 92 14.74 12.07 20.17
CA ILE A 92 14.14 12.60 18.96
C ILE A 92 13.36 13.83 19.40
N GLU A 93 13.87 15.00 19.03
CA GLU A 93 13.24 16.30 19.36
C GLU A 93 12.52 16.90 18.16
N ARG A 94 12.83 16.42 16.94
CA ARG A 94 12.22 16.91 15.70
C ARG A 94 10.83 16.32 15.51
N ASP A 95 9.95 17.12 14.90
CA ASP A 95 8.64 16.66 14.46
C ASP A 95 8.78 15.54 13.41
N ILE A 96 7.97 14.48 13.55
CA ILE A 96 7.93 13.34 12.64
C ILE A 96 7.75 13.77 11.18
N GLY A 97 6.92 14.78 10.92
CA GLY A 97 6.64 15.24 9.56
C GLY A 97 7.89 15.77 8.87
N SER A 98 8.77 16.41 9.62
CA SER A 98 10.07 16.88 9.12
C SER A 98 10.99 15.71 8.78
N ILE A 99 11.07 14.71 9.67
CA ILE A 99 11.89 13.50 9.47
C ILE A 99 11.41 12.71 8.25
N LEU A 100 10.09 12.51 8.11
CA LEU A 100 9.51 11.80 6.97
C LEU A 100 9.71 12.56 5.65
N THR A 101 9.66 13.89 5.67
CA THR A 101 9.94 14.71 4.48
C THR A 101 11.39 14.56 4.04
N GLU A 102 12.33 14.54 4.98
CA GLU A 102 13.75 14.35 4.72
C GLU A 102 14.06 12.94 4.20
N TYR A 103 13.48 11.92 4.82
CA TYR A 103 13.57 10.53 4.39
C TYR A 103 13.13 10.35 2.91
N ASN A 104 12.03 10.98 2.51
CA ASN A 104 11.55 10.90 1.13
C ASN A 104 12.48 11.65 0.14
N LYS A 105 13.10 12.74 0.57
CA LYS A 105 14.06 13.51 -0.25
C LYS A 105 15.36 12.75 -0.49
N SER A 106 15.87 12.02 0.50
CA SER A 106 17.12 11.25 0.37
C SER A 106 16.96 10.06 -0.58
N LYS A 107 15.86 9.30 -0.48
CA LYS A 107 15.57 8.17 -1.39
C LYS A 107 15.36 8.58 -2.85
N SER A 108 14.94 9.82 -3.11
CA SER A 108 14.79 10.35 -4.46
C SER A 108 16.13 10.62 -5.17
N ARG A 109 17.26 10.66 -4.44
CA ARG A 109 18.60 10.92 -5.01
C ARG A 109 19.40 9.65 -5.36
N ASP A 110 19.12 8.52 -4.69
CA ASP A 110 19.92 7.28 -4.81
C ASP A 110 19.36 6.21 -5.78
N SER A 111 18.45 6.56 -6.68
CA SER A 111 17.83 5.57 -7.58
C SER A 111 18.73 5.13 -8.75
N GLN A 112 19.77 4.33 -8.46
CA GLN A 112 20.22 3.25 -9.35
C GLN A 112 19.77 1.92 -8.74
N MET A 113 18.75 1.29 -9.32
CA MET A 113 18.37 -0.09 -9.00
C MET A 113 17.93 -0.85 -10.26
N PRO A 114 18.08 -2.19 -10.26
CA PRO A 114 18.22 -2.99 -11.46
C PRO A 114 16.89 -3.19 -12.18
N GLN A 115 16.94 -3.10 -13.51
CA GLN A 115 15.83 -3.43 -14.39
C GLN A 115 15.62 -4.95 -14.40
N LEU A 116 14.44 -5.40 -14.00
CA LEU A 116 13.96 -6.74 -14.33
C LEU A 116 13.46 -6.70 -15.79
N THR A 117 14.29 -7.14 -16.72
CA THR A 117 13.88 -7.44 -18.10
C THR A 117 13.45 -8.89 -18.20
N PHE A 118 12.20 -9.15 -18.60
CA PHE A 118 11.75 -10.47 -19.03
C PHE A 118 11.78 -10.53 -20.56
N PRO A 119 12.47 -11.51 -21.17
CA PRO A 119 12.42 -11.74 -22.61
C PRO A 119 11.27 -12.68 -22.96
N GLY A 120 10.45 -12.31 -23.94
CA GLY A 120 9.50 -13.23 -24.58
C GLY A 120 8.16 -12.61 -24.96
N MET A 121 8.14 -11.77 -26.01
CA MET A 121 6.94 -11.48 -26.79
C MET A 121 6.71 -12.67 -27.73
N VAL A 122 5.53 -13.29 -27.67
CA VAL A 122 5.02 -14.17 -28.73
C VAL A 122 3.71 -13.59 -29.23
N THR A 123 3.64 -13.40 -30.55
CA THR A 123 2.51 -12.87 -31.32
C THR A 123 1.36 -13.88 -31.46
N GLU A 124 0.15 -13.34 -31.32
CA GLU A 124 -1.17 -13.72 -31.86
C GLU A 124 -1.42 -15.18 -32.30
N GLU A 125 -2.17 -15.91 -31.47
CA GLU A 125 -3.29 -16.77 -31.89
C GLU A 125 -4.44 -16.57 -30.90
N GLU A 126 -5.69 -16.40 -31.37
CA GLU A 126 -6.88 -16.32 -30.52
C GLU A 126 -7.08 -17.67 -29.80
N PRO A 127 -7.03 -17.74 -28.45
CA PRO A 127 -7.26 -19.00 -27.77
C PRO A 127 -8.75 -19.25 -27.61
N GLU A 128 -9.19 -20.45 -27.99
CA GLU A 128 -10.43 -21.04 -27.51
C GLU A 128 -10.42 -21.04 -25.97
N ALA A 129 -11.58 -20.80 -25.37
CA ALA A 129 -11.78 -20.63 -23.93
C ALA A 129 -11.15 -21.77 -23.12
N ASP A 130 -9.95 -21.54 -22.61
CA ASP A 130 -9.20 -22.49 -21.82
C ASP A 130 -9.57 -22.36 -20.34
N GLU A 131 -9.66 -23.50 -19.63
CA GLU A 131 -10.05 -23.61 -18.22
C GLU A 131 -8.98 -23.05 -17.24
N THR A 132 -8.02 -22.29 -17.76
CA THR A 132 -7.09 -21.49 -16.96
C THR A 132 -7.78 -20.18 -16.63
N GLY A 133 -8.13 -19.95 -15.36
CA GLY A 133 -8.89 -18.78 -14.88
C GLY A 133 -8.24 -17.39 -15.05
N VAL A 134 -7.52 -17.15 -16.14
CA VAL A 134 -6.96 -15.88 -16.57
C VAL A 134 -8.11 -14.99 -17.02
N TRP A 135 -8.27 -13.85 -16.34
CA TRP A 135 -9.27 -12.87 -16.73
C TRP A 135 -8.79 -12.13 -17.98
N ILE A 136 -9.61 -12.10 -19.03
CA ILE A 136 -9.34 -11.30 -20.24
C ILE A 136 -10.34 -10.15 -20.25
N PRO A 137 -9.90 -8.89 -20.43
CA PRO A 137 -10.80 -7.75 -20.49
C PRO A 137 -11.83 -7.94 -21.61
N PRO A 138 -13.15 -7.88 -21.32
CA PRO A 138 -14.16 -8.07 -22.34
C PRO A 138 -14.15 -6.91 -23.35
N LYS A 139 -14.59 -7.17 -24.58
CA LYS A 139 -14.77 -6.12 -25.59
C LYS A 139 -15.74 -5.06 -25.07
N ALA A 140 -15.33 -3.80 -25.17
CA ALA A 140 -16.07 -2.66 -24.64
C ALA A 140 -17.51 -2.59 -25.16
N PRO A 141 -18.48 -2.20 -24.32
CA PRO A 141 -19.83 -1.89 -24.78
C PRO A 141 -19.80 -0.67 -25.72
N LYS A 142 -20.70 -0.65 -26.72
CA LYS A 142 -20.75 0.42 -27.74
C LYS A 142 -21.12 1.81 -27.18
N HIS A 143 -21.70 1.85 -25.97
CA HIS A 143 -22.08 3.07 -25.25
C HIS A 143 -21.93 2.86 -23.72
N GLY A 144 -21.36 3.82 -22.98
CA GLY A 144 -21.21 3.80 -21.51
C GLY A 144 -19.79 4.07 -21.02
N LEU A 145 -19.59 4.10 -19.68
CA LEU A 145 -18.27 4.12 -19.04
C LEU A 145 -17.64 2.74 -19.16
N GLN A 146 -16.81 2.56 -20.19
CA GLN A 146 -16.17 1.30 -20.55
C GLN A 146 -15.33 0.71 -19.41
N GLU A 147 -14.67 1.59 -18.67
CA GLU A 147 -13.77 1.28 -17.57
C GLU A 147 -14.51 0.72 -16.35
N GLU A 148 -15.69 1.27 -16.01
CA GLU A 148 -16.52 0.76 -14.91
C GLU A 148 -17.03 -0.65 -15.21
N ALA A 149 -17.42 -0.92 -16.45
CA ALA A 149 -17.86 -2.25 -16.87
C ALA A 149 -16.74 -3.29 -16.74
N TRP A 150 -15.50 -2.91 -17.07
CA TRP A 150 -14.34 -3.78 -16.89
C TRP A 150 -14.00 -4.03 -15.43
N ILE A 151 -14.03 -2.99 -14.60
CA ILE A 151 -13.79 -3.13 -13.15
C ILE A 151 -14.85 -4.06 -12.53
N ARG A 152 -16.12 -3.92 -12.93
CA ARG A 152 -17.22 -4.78 -12.46
C ARG A 152 -17.04 -6.23 -12.91
N ASP A 153 -16.83 -6.49 -14.20
CA ASP A 153 -16.61 -7.85 -14.70
C ASP A 153 -15.38 -8.51 -14.07
N TRP A 154 -14.31 -7.73 -13.84
CA TRP A 154 -13.13 -8.19 -13.12
C TRP A 154 -13.44 -8.54 -11.67
N GLY A 155 -14.20 -7.67 -10.98
CA GLY A 155 -14.63 -7.86 -9.59
C GLY A 155 -15.53 -9.08 -9.41
N ASP A 156 -16.54 -9.25 -10.28
CA ASP A 156 -17.50 -10.37 -10.26
C ASP A 156 -16.80 -11.74 -10.39
N LYS A 157 -15.66 -11.77 -11.08
CA LYS A 157 -14.86 -12.99 -11.28
C LYS A 157 -13.82 -13.21 -10.18
N LEU A 158 -13.63 -12.25 -9.29
CA LEU A 158 -12.65 -12.30 -8.20
C LEU A 158 -13.36 -12.64 -6.89
N ASP A 159 -13.09 -13.83 -6.36
CA ASP A 159 -13.62 -14.25 -5.06
C ASP A 159 -13.28 -13.24 -3.97
N GLY A 160 -14.32 -12.74 -3.30
CA GLY A 160 -14.18 -11.82 -2.19
C GLY A 160 -13.99 -10.36 -2.60
N PHE A 161 -14.16 -10.00 -3.87
CA PHE A 161 -14.21 -8.60 -4.28
C PHE A 161 -15.24 -7.83 -3.43
N VAL A 162 -14.83 -6.65 -2.94
CA VAL A 162 -15.69 -5.77 -2.14
C VAL A 162 -16.02 -4.52 -2.93
N TRP A 163 -14.99 -3.78 -3.36
CA TRP A 163 -15.15 -2.55 -4.13
C TRP A 163 -13.88 -2.21 -4.90
N ALA A 164 -14.02 -1.37 -5.93
CA ALA A 164 -12.90 -0.74 -6.61
C ALA A 164 -13.26 0.69 -7.05
N CYS A 165 -12.32 1.62 -6.95
CA CYS A 165 -12.50 2.99 -7.41
C CYS A 165 -11.23 3.55 -8.05
N VAL A 166 -11.42 4.46 -9.01
CA VAL A 166 -10.32 5.21 -9.63
C VAL A 166 -10.34 6.63 -9.09
N LEU A 167 -9.19 7.05 -8.59
CA LEU A 167 -8.98 8.31 -7.91
C LEU A 167 -7.98 9.17 -8.68
N LYS A 168 -8.22 10.48 -8.68
CA LYS A 168 -7.26 11.49 -9.12
C LYS A 168 -6.12 11.66 -8.12
N PRO A 169 -4.99 12.27 -8.51
CA PRO A 169 -3.90 12.59 -7.60
C PRO A 169 -4.30 13.45 -6.37
N ASP A 170 -5.34 14.27 -6.53
CA ASP A 170 -5.91 15.14 -5.49
C ASP A 170 -6.93 14.43 -4.58
N GLY A 171 -7.24 13.15 -4.85
CA GLY A 171 -8.23 12.35 -4.16
C GLY A 171 -9.66 12.50 -4.67
N GLY A 172 -9.90 13.29 -5.71
CA GLY A 172 -11.18 13.33 -6.39
C GLY A 172 -11.51 11.97 -7.03
N ARG A 173 -12.68 11.42 -6.72
CA ARG A 173 -13.18 10.20 -7.35
C ARG A 173 -13.54 10.45 -8.82
N VAL A 174 -13.10 9.55 -9.70
CA VAL A 174 -13.44 9.55 -11.14
C VAL A 174 -14.57 8.57 -11.41
N MET A 175 -14.43 7.34 -10.88
CA MET A 175 -15.36 6.24 -11.08
C MET A 175 -15.24 5.23 -9.93
N GLY A 176 -16.25 4.40 -9.73
CA GLY A 176 -16.23 3.35 -8.72
C GLY A 176 -17.30 2.28 -8.93
N VAL A 177 -17.00 1.07 -8.46
CA VAL A 177 -17.85 -0.12 -8.54
C VAL A 177 -18.06 -0.65 -7.13
N ASP A 178 -19.33 -0.85 -6.79
CA ASP A 178 -19.83 -1.39 -5.51
C ASP A 178 -19.25 -0.67 -4.28
N ASP A 179 -19.07 0.65 -4.40
CA ASP A 179 -18.32 1.47 -3.46
C ASP A 179 -19.21 2.32 -2.54
N ASP A 180 -20.45 1.90 -2.33
CA ASP A 180 -21.44 2.60 -1.51
C ASP A 180 -20.98 2.79 -0.04
N ASP A 181 -20.09 1.92 0.45
CA ASP A 181 -19.53 1.95 1.81
C ASP A 181 -18.08 2.46 1.86
N VAL A 182 -17.55 3.01 0.75
CA VAL A 182 -16.18 3.52 0.71
C VAL A 182 -16.14 4.91 1.31
N ASP A 183 -15.39 5.04 2.41
CA ASP A 183 -15.01 6.35 2.94
C ASP A 183 -14.00 7.01 1.97
N THR A 184 -14.54 7.67 0.96
CA THR A 184 -13.76 8.38 -0.04
C THR A 184 -12.96 9.54 0.56
N GLU A 185 -13.37 10.07 1.73
CA GLU A 185 -12.62 11.11 2.42
C GLU A 185 -11.33 10.52 3.02
N GLU A 186 -11.41 9.36 3.69
CA GLU A 186 -10.23 8.67 4.24
C GLU A 186 -9.25 8.28 3.12
N LEU A 187 -9.75 7.77 1.99
CA LEU A 187 -8.91 7.49 0.83
C LEU A 187 -8.28 8.76 0.28
N ALA A 188 -9.05 9.85 0.10
CA ALA A 188 -8.57 11.14 -0.39
C ALA A 188 -7.45 11.71 0.50
N GLU A 189 -7.53 11.56 1.81
CA GLU A 189 -6.48 11.97 2.74
C GLU A 189 -5.17 11.18 2.58
N MET A 190 -5.23 9.95 2.07
CA MET A 190 -4.05 9.13 1.78
C MET A 190 -3.40 9.52 0.45
N MET A 191 -4.18 10.10 -0.47
CA MET A 191 -3.74 10.33 -1.85
C MET A 191 -2.50 11.18 -1.99
N PRO A 192 -2.30 12.30 -1.27
CA PRO A 192 -1.07 13.10 -1.40
C PRO A 192 0.20 12.32 -1.05
N ALA A 193 0.12 11.33 -0.17
CA ALA A 193 1.24 10.47 0.17
C ALA A 193 1.44 9.37 -0.88
N VAL A 194 0.33 8.77 -1.34
CA VAL A 194 0.31 7.66 -2.30
C VAL A 194 0.73 8.13 -3.70
N SER A 195 0.23 9.27 -4.19
CA SER A 195 0.56 9.79 -5.52
C SER A 195 2.02 10.20 -5.66
N ARG A 196 2.72 10.51 -4.55
CA ARG A 196 4.19 10.70 -4.55
C ARG A 196 4.96 9.41 -4.81
N LEU A 197 4.38 8.25 -4.51
CA LEU A 197 4.97 6.92 -4.79
C LEU A 197 4.82 6.53 -6.27
N PHE A 198 3.88 7.17 -6.96
CA PHE A 198 3.52 6.94 -8.36
C PHE A 198 3.78 8.20 -9.21
N PRO A 199 5.05 8.63 -9.37
CA PRO A 199 5.37 9.79 -10.19
C PRO A 199 4.87 9.57 -11.61
N SER A 200 3.93 10.43 -12.04
CA SER A 200 3.47 10.53 -13.41
C SER A 200 4.68 10.70 -14.33
N ARG A 201 4.78 9.90 -15.40
CA ARG A 201 5.60 10.12 -16.63
C ARG A 201 6.73 9.16 -16.99
N LYS A 202 6.92 7.98 -16.38
CA LYS A 202 7.87 7.00 -16.97
C LYS A 202 7.30 5.59 -17.16
N LYS A 203 7.36 5.15 -18.41
CA LYS A 203 6.93 3.88 -19.03
C LYS A 203 7.45 2.57 -18.43
N THR A 204 8.05 2.57 -17.25
CA THR A 204 8.77 1.37 -16.78
C THR A 204 8.28 0.94 -15.40
N GLY A 205 7.31 0.02 -15.43
CA GLY A 205 6.84 -0.78 -14.32
C GLY A 205 5.54 -0.27 -13.69
N TRP A 206 4.51 -1.13 -13.68
CA TRP A 206 3.36 -0.95 -12.80
C TRP A 206 3.85 -0.90 -11.35
N ARG A 207 3.21 -0.06 -10.53
CA ARG A 207 3.55 0.10 -9.13
C ARG A 207 2.28 -0.07 -8.32
N ALA A 208 2.35 -0.92 -7.31
CA ALA A 208 1.24 -1.20 -6.43
C ALA A 208 1.69 -1.24 -4.97
N VAL A 209 0.83 -0.77 -4.09
CA VAL A 209 0.95 -0.88 -2.63
C VAL A 209 -0.19 -1.77 -2.15
N TYR A 210 0.13 -2.75 -1.31
CA TYR A 210 -0.86 -3.67 -0.76
C TYR A 210 -0.91 -3.50 0.76
N PHE A 211 -2.11 -3.27 1.28
CA PHE A 211 -2.41 -3.25 2.71
C PHE A 211 -3.16 -4.53 3.04
N GLU A 212 -2.50 -5.43 3.75
CA GLU A 212 -3.07 -6.70 4.18
C GLU A 212 -3.50 -6.60 5.64
N SER A 213 -4.77 -6.88 5.90
CA SER A 213 -5.33 -7.08 7.23
C SER A 213 -5.66 -8.56 7.44
N ASN A 214 -6.22 -8.92 8.60
CA ASN A 214 -6.56 -10.33 8.89
C ASN A 214 -7.67 -10.89 7.98
N SER A 215 -8.52 -10.03 7.42
CA SER A 215 -9.66 -10.41 6.59
C SER A 215 -9.63 -9.78 5.22
N ASP A 216 -8.97 -8.63 5.04
CA ASP A 216 -9.10 -7.81 3.83
C ASP A 216 -7.73 -7.42 3.27
N ILE A 217 -7.64 -7.31 1.95
CA ILE A 217 -6.53 -6.72 1.21
C ILE A 217 -7.03 -5.48 0.51
N ILE A 218 -6.32 -4.36 0.68
CA ILE A 218 -6.52 -3.14 -0.10
C ILE A 218 -5.29 -2.95 -1.00
N ALA A 219 -5.49 -2.92 -2.30
CA ALA A 219 -4.45 -2.61 -3.28
C ALA A 219 -4.63 -1.18 -3.80
N LEU A 220 -3.57 -0.38 -3.76
CA LEU A 220 -3.48 0.91 -4.42
C LEU A 220 -2.50 0.79 -5.58
N VAL A 221 -2.96 0.95 -6.81
CA VAL A 221 -2.16 0.76 -8.01
C VAL A 221 -2.10 2.06 -8.80
N GLY A 222 -0.90 2.49 -9.15
CA GLY A 222 -0.72 3.65 -10.02
C GLY A 222 -1.14 3.34 -11.45
N LEU A 223 -1.98 4.20 -12.01
CA LEU A 223 -2.35 4.27 -13.41
C LEU A 223 -1.57 5.40 -14.10
N LEU A 224 -1.76 5.55 -15.42
CA LEU A 224 -1.21 6.67 -16.18
C LEU A 224 -1.72 8.02 -15.67
N GLU A 225 -1.03 9.09 -16.06
CA GLU A 225 -1.32 10.47 -15.67
C GLU A 225 -1.39 10.75 -14.14
N GLY A 226 -0.99 9.78 -13.31
CA GLY A 226 -1.03 9.89 -11.86
C GLY A 226 -2.36 9.48 -11.24
N TYR A 227 -3.30 8.94 -12.02
CA TYR A 227 -4.49 8.29 -11.47
C TYR A 227 -4.09 7.07 -10.63
N ILE A 228 -4.96 6.67 -9.71
CA ILE A 228 -4.74 5.52 -8.84
C ILE A 228 -6.00 4.67 -8.82
N LEU A 229 -5.84 3.38 -9.07
CA LEU A 229 -6.86 2.36 -8.85
C LEU A 229 -6.74 1.86 -7.41
N ALA A 230 -7.77 2.06 -6.60
CA ALA A 230 -7.91 1.46 -5.29
C ALA A 230 -8.87 0.27 -5.37
N VAL A 231 -8.48 -0.87 -4.82
CA VAL A 231 -9.29 -2.11 -4.83
C VAL A 231 -9.28 -2.72 -3.45
N LYS A 232 -10.45 -3.12 -2.94
CA LYS A 232 -10.59 -3.90 -1.72
C LYS A 232 -11.13 -5.30 -2.02
N VAL A 233 -10.51 -6.30 -1.40
CA VAL A 233 -10.90 -7.70 -1.48
C VAL A 233 -10.91 -8.30 -0.08
N ALA A 234 -12.00 -8.94 0.31
CA ALA A 234 -12.11 -9.73 1.53
C ALA A 234 -11.72 -11.20 1.25
N GLU A 235 -11.05 -11.84 2.20
CA GLU A 235 -10.74 -13.27 2.23
C GLU A 235 -10.21 -13.85 0.90
N LEU A 236 -8.98 -13.48 0.55
CA LEU A 236 -8.36 -13.87 -0.71
C LEU A 236 -8.06 -15.38 -0.80
N LYS A 237 -9.02 -16.18 -1.27
CA LYS A 237 -8.89 -17.65 -1.38
C LYS A 237 -7.82 -18.10 -2.37
N GLN A 238 -7.62 -17.35 -3.44
CA GLN A 238 -6.75 -17.73 -4.56
C GLN A 238 -5.26 -17.36 -4.34
N GLY A 239 -4.92 -16.78 -3.19
CA GLY A 239 -3.56 -16.34 -2.87
C GLY A 239 -3.16 -15.04 -3.60
N ILE A 240 -2.21 -14.32 -2.99
CA ILE A 240 -1.87 -12.94 -3.40
C ILE A 240 -1.28 -12.84 -4.81
N ASP A 241 -0.63 -13.90 -5.31
CA ASP A 241 0.01 -13.87 -6.62
C ASP A 241 -0.99 -14.00 -7.76
N ALA A 242 -2.04 -14.81 -7.60
CA ALA A 242 -3.15 -14.88 -8.57
C ALA A 242 -3.90 -13.54 -8.65
N PHE A 243 -4.14 -12.92 -7.49
CA PHE A 243 -4.72 -11.58 -7.40
C PHE A 243 -3.87 -10.53 -8.13
N LYS A 244 -2.55 -10.51 -7.88
CA LYS A 244 -1.62 -9.60 -8.56
C LYS A 244 -1.64 -9.77 -10.09
N GLY A 245 -1.62 -11.02 -10.57
CA GLY A 245 -1.66 -11.31 -11.99
C GLY A 245 -2.94 -10.77 -12.65
N ARG A 246 -4.10 -11.01 -12.02
CA ARG A 246 -5.38 -10.48 -12.51
C ARG A 246 -5.46 -8.96 -12.42
N LEU A 247 -4.96 -8.37 -11.34
CA LEU A 247 -4.96 -6.91 -11.15
C LEU A 247 -4.10 -6.21 -12.19
N LEU A 248 -2.98 -6.83 -12.60
CA LEU A 248 -2.14 -6.31 -13.66
C LEU A 248 -2.90 -6.20 -15.00
N LEU A 249 -3.65 -7.23 -15.38
CA LEU A 249 -4.43 -7.23 -16.62
C LEU A 249 -5.50 -6.13 -16.63
N LEU A 250 -6.16 -5.89 -15.49
CA LEU A 250 -7.11 -4.78 -15.34
C LEU A 250 -6.40 -3.43 -15.50
N VAL A 251 -5.24 -3.26 -14.88
CA VAL A 251 -4.45 -2.01 -14.93
C VAL A 251 -3.96 -1.73 -16.36
N GLU A 252 -3.54 -2.75 -17.10
CA GLU A 252 -3.17 -2.62 -18.51
C GLU A 252 -4.36 -2.15 -19.35
N ALA A 253 -5.53 -2.79 -19.22
CA ALA A 253 -6.73 -2.39 -19.94
C ALA A 253 -7.15 -0.94 -19.63
N LEU A 254 -7.12 -0.54 -18.35
CA LEU A 254 -7.45 0.82 -17.93
C LEU A 254 -6.45 1.84 -18.49
N ASN A 255 -5.15 1.53 -18.45
CA ASN A 255 -4.11 2.42 -18.99
C ASN A 255 -4.22 2.60 -20.50
N GLU A 256 -4.53 1.54 -21.27
CA GLU A 256 -4.75 1.66 -22.71
C GLU A 256 -5.88 2.64 -23.06
N THR A 257 -6.88 2.77 -22.19
CA THR A 257 -8.00 3.68 -22.40
C THR A 257 -7.62 5.10 -22.02
N LEU A 258 -6.88 5.27 -20.92
CA LEU A 258 -6.30 6.56 -20.52
C LEU A 258 -5.27 7.10 -21.54
N GLU A 259 -4.55 6.26 -22.29
CA GLU A 259 -3.67 6.72 -23.37
C GLU A 259 -4.44 7.26 -24.59
N LYS A 260 -5.70 6.83 -24.77
CA LYS A 260 -6.54 7.21 -25.92
C LYS A 260 -7.42 8.43 -25.65
N ALA A 261 -7.61 8.79 -24.38
CA ALA A 261 -8.40 9.94 -23.93
C ALA A 261 -7.62 11.26 -24.06
#